data_AF-A0A8B9HKH6-F1
#
_entry.id   AF-A0A8B9HKH6-F1
#
_cell.length_a   1.000
_cell.length_b   1.000
_cell.length_c   1.000
_cell.angle_alpha   90.00
_cell.angle_beta   90.00
_cell.angle_gamma   90.00
#
_symmetry.space_group_name_H-M   'P 1'
#
loop_
_entity.id
_entity.type
_entity.pdbx_description
1 polymer ?
#
loop_
_entity_poly.entity_id
_entity_poly.type
_entity_poly.pdbx_seq_one_letter_code
_entity_poly.pdbx_strand_id
1 'polypeptide(L)'
;LASHLSFLTVPSLFILRINNRHHLPPPGCLLHAVLVEEVVEVEVAPEAEPEPEPEPEPEPEPEPEEEPEPEPEQEVHEEEAYEEEEEKPKFKPSAPKIPEGDKVDFDDIQKKRQNKDLVELQGLIDAHFECRKKEEEELIALKERIEKRRSERAEQQRIRAEKDKERQARREEERLRKEEADMKKKAEEDAKKKSVLTSMGSNYSSHLQKADQKRGKKQTEREKKKKILAERRKALNIDHLNEDKLREKAKELWDWMYSLESEKFDHIEKLKRQKYEITNQRQRVEELSKHSKKGAAARRRK
;
A
#
# COMPACT_ATOMS: atom_id res chain seq x y z
N LEU A 1 68.42 33.23 -23.17
CA LEU A 1 68.00 34.52 -22.58
C LEU A 1 66.52 34.35 -22.25
N ALA A 2 66.11 34.03 -21.01
CA ALA A 2 66.32 34.80 -19.76
C ALA A 2 65.68 36.20 -19.88
N SER A 3 64.79 36.67 -18.99
CA SER A 3 64.24 36.12 -17.72
C SER A 3 62.99 36.92 -17.30
N HIS A 4 62.50 36.68 -16.07
CA HIS A 4 61.47 37.38 -15.28
C HIS A 4 60.05 36.77 -15.38
N LEU A 5 59.50 36.12 -14.33
CA LEU A 5 59.26 36.57 -12.93
C LEU A 5 58.39 37.83 -12.91
N SER A 6 57.29 37.90 -12.14
CA SER A 6 57.32 37.84 -10.67
C SER A 6 55.92 37.69 -10.04
N PHE A 7 55.85 36.99 -8.89
CA PHE A 7 55.04 37.32 -7.69
C PHE A 7 53.48 37.22 -7.79
N LEU A 8 52.67 36.77 -6.81
CA LEU A 8 52.80 36.33 -5.39
C LEU A 8 51.91 35.06 -5.16
N THR A 9 51.83 34.33 -4.04
CA THR A 9 52.22 34.55 -2.62
C THR A 9 52.43 33.21 -1.87
N VAL A 10 53.27 33.18 -0.81
CA VAL A 10 53.69 32.00 0.01
C VAL A 10 53.88 32.45 1.48
N PRO A 11 53.28 31.82 2.53
CA PRO A 11 53.71 30.53 3.14
C PRO A 11 52.51 29.59 3.49
N SER A 12 52.59 28.37 4.06
CA SER A 12 53.57 27.57 4.85
C SER A 12 53.59 27.76 6.39
N LEU A 13 53.76 26.62 7.11
CA LEU A 13 54.22 26.42 8.51
C LEU A 13 53.25 26.52 9.74
N PHE A 14 52.90 25.32 10.24
CA PHE A 14 53.35 24.74 11.55
C PHE A 14 52.45 24.78 12.83
N ILE A 15 52.51 23.64 13.58
CA ILE A 15 52.16 23.37 15.01
C ILE A 15 50.68 23.30 15.44
N LEU A 16 50.22 22.09 15.83
CA LEU A 16 49.89 21.79 17.24
C LEU A 16 50.06 20.30 17.61
N ARG A 17 50.43 20.04 18.88
CA ARG A 17 50.83 18.75 19.44
C ARG A 17 50.06 18.49 20.73
N ILE A 18 49.21 17.46 20.78
CA ILE A 18 48.59 16.93 22.01
C ILE A 18 48.49 15.39 21.87
N ASN A 19 49.38 14.60 22.47
CA ASN A 19 49.33 14.03 23.83
C ASN A 19 48.15 13.07 24.14
N ASN A 20 48.39 11.78 23.85
CA ASN A 20 48.44 10.68 24.84
C ASN A 20 47.29 10.52 25.86
N ARG A 21 46.49 9.45 25.70
CA ARG A 21 46.26 8.50 26.81
C ARG A 21 45.85 7.10 26.34
N HIS A 22 46.61 6.09 26.78
CA HIS A 22 46.20 4.68 26.69
C HIS A 22 45.01 4.39 27.62
N HIS A 23 44.08 3.55 27.17
CA HIS A 23 43.22 2.78 28.05
C HIS A 23 43.09 1.34 27.53
N LEU A 24 43.80 0.40 28.17
CA LEU A 24 43.63 -1.02 27.94
C LEU A 24 42.36 -1.51 28.68
N PRO A 25 41.49 -2.31 28.06
CA PRO A 25 40.57 -3.15 28.80
C PRO A 25 41.31 -4.33 29.50
N PRO A 26 40.80 -4.85 30.63
CA PRO A 26 41.49 -5.81 31.50
C PRO A 26 41.54 -7.26 30.95
N PRO A 27 42.42 -8.13 31.49
CA PRO A 27 42.74 -9.42 30.88
C PRO A 27 41.74 -10.54 31.24
N GLY A 28 41.29 -11.28 30.24
CA GLY A 28 40.49 -12.50 30.41
C GLY A 28 40.61 -13.43 29.21
N CYS A 29 41.15 -14.63 29.45
CA CYS A 29 41.28 -15.76 28.51
C CYS A 29 42.31 -15.63 27.36
N LEU A 30 43.51 -16.16 27.63
CA LEU A 30 44.39 -16.69 26.60
C LEU A 30 43.71 -17.85 25.84
N LEU A 31 43.89 -17.92 24.52
CA LEU A 31 44.59 -19.04 23.85
C LEU A 31 44.72 -18.81 22.33
N HIS A 32 45.81 -19.34 21.77
CA HIS A 32 46.16 -19.38 20.33
C HIS A 32 46.46 -18.05 19.64
N ALA A 33 47.73 -17.65 19.75
CA ALA A 33 48.37 -16.87 18.69
C ALA A 33 48.51 -17.73 17.42
N VAL A 34 47.91 -17.28 16.33
CA VAL A 34 48.27 -17.69 14.96
C VAL A 34 48.61 -16.41 14.21
N LEU A 35 49.78 -16.40 13.58
CA LEU A 35 50.21 -15.28 12.72
C LEU A 35 49.23 -15.16 11.56
N VAL A 36 48.52 -14.04 11.49
CA VAL A 36 47.76 -13.62 10.30
C VAL A 36 48.50 -12.42 9.74
N GLU A 37 48.97 -12.55 8.49
CA GLU A 37 49.56 -11.43 7.76
C GLU A 37 48.50 -10.34 7.55
N GLU A 38 48.84 -9.12 7.94
CA GLU A 38 48.01 -7.94 7.83
C GLU A 38 47.96 -7.46 6.38
N VAL A 39 47.03 -8.01 5.58
CA VAL A 39 46.68 -7.44 4.28
C VAL A 39 45.72 -6.28 4.51
N VAL A 40 46.28 -5.07 4.62
CA VAL A 40 45.50 -3.82 4.69
C VAL A 40 44.84 -3.58 3.33
N GLU A 41 43.56 -3.93 3.24
CA GLU A 41 42.70 -3.70 2.08
C GLU A 41 42.23 -2.23 2.08
N VAL A 42 42.96 -1.36 1.37
CA VAL A 42 42.54 0.03 1.14
C VAL A 42 41.56 0.07 -0.04
N GLU A 43 40.29 -0.22 0.22
CA GLU A 43 39.20 0.23 -0.65
C GLU A 43 39.09 1.76 -0.54
N VAL A 44 39.54 2.47 -1.57
CA VAL A 44 39.16 3.88 -1.75
C VAL A 44 37.71 3.90 -2.21
N ALA A 45 36.86 4.52 -1.40
CA ALA A 45 35.41 4.58 -1.62
C ALA A 45 35.05 5.21 -2.98
N PRO A 46 33.91 4.81 -3.60
CA PRO A 46 33.35 5.57 -4.70
C PRO A 46 33.02 7.00 -4.24
N GLU A 47 33.37 7.94 -5.12
CA GLU A 47 33.13 9.38 -4.99
C GLU A 47 31.66 9.66 -4.67
N ALA A 48 31.41 10.47 -3.63
CA ALA A 48 30.06 10.84 -3.24
C ALA A 48 29.44 11.74 -4.31
N GLU A 49 28.30 11.31 -4.87
CA GLU A 49 27.45 12.19 -5.68
C GLU A 49 27.01 13.40 -4.82
N PRO A 50 26.91 14.61 -5.41
CA PRO A 50 26.55 15.80 -4.65
C PRO A 50 25.19 15.64 -3.97
N GLU A 51 25.08 16.12 -2.73
CA GLU A 51 23.81 16.19 -2.01
C GLU A 51 22.78 16.92 -2.88
N PRO A 52 21.56 16.37 -3.09
CA PRO A 52 20.49 17.15 -3.68
C PRO A 52 20.21 18.33 -2.74
N GLU A 53 20.11 19.54 -3.32
CA GLU A 53 19.65 20.73 -2.61
C GLU A 53 18.33 20.43 -1.89
N PRO A 54 18.07 20.99 -0.70
CA PRO A 54 16.81 20.78 -0.02
C PRO A 54 15.67 21.22 -0.94
N GLU A 55 14.80 20.27 -1.30
CA GLU A 55 13.55 20.60 -1.98
C GLU A 55 12.82 21.66 -1.14
N PRO A 56 12.27 22.72 -1.76
CA PRO A 56 11.49 23.69 -1.01
C PRO A 56 10.39 22.95 -0.26
N GLU A 57 10.21 23.29 1.01
CA GLU A 57 9.07 22.79 1.80
C GLU A 57 7.80 22.96 0.97
N PRO A 58 6.92 21.93 0.89
CA PRO A 58 5.64 22.12 0.23
C PRO A 58 4.96 23.30 0.90
N GLU A 59 4.62 24.33 0.11
CA GLU A 59 3.75 25.41 0.57
C GLU A 59 2.56 24.77 1.28
N PRO A 60 2.15 25.29 2.46
CA PRO A 60 1.03 24.70 3.17
C PRO A 60 -0.14 24.59 2.21
N GLU A 61 -0.71 23.38 2.10
CA GLU A 61 -1.97 23.20 1.39
C GLU A 61 -2.93 24.26 1.92
N PRO A 62 -3.64 25.00 1.05
CA PRO A 62 -4.62 25.96 1.54
C PRO A 62 -5.54 25.22 2.49
N GLU A 63 -5.66 25.75 3.71
CA GLU A 63 -6.63 25.26 4.69
C GLU A 63 -7.96 25.11 3.95
N PRO A 64 -8.72 24.02 4.17
CA PRO A 64 -10.06 23.92 3.60
C PRO A 64 -10.80 25.19 4.03
N GLU A 65 -11.21 26.00 3.05
CA GLU A 65 -12.00 27.21 3.31
C GLU A 65 -13.09 26.83 4.30
N GLU A 66 -13.13 27.51 5.45
CA GLU A 66 -14.19 27.31 6.43
C GLU A 66 -15.51 27.48 5.66
N GLU A 67 -16.29 26.40 5.55
CA GLU A 67 -17.71 26.56 5.23
C GLU A 67 -18.23 27.56 6.25
N PRO A 68 -18.88 28.66 5.81
CA PRO A 68 -19.22 29.75 6.70
C PRO A 68 -19.96 29.19 7.90
N GLU A 69 -19.55 29.61 9.11
CA GLU A 69 -20.29 29.32 10.32
C GLU A 69 -21.78 29.57 10.04
N PRO A 70 -22.68 28.67 10.46
CA PRO A 70 -24.09 29.04 10.47
C PRO A 70 -24.20 30.32 11.29
N GLU A 71 -24.71 31.39 10.67
CA GLU A 71 -25.01 32.63 11.37
C GLU A 71 -25.76 32.28 12.66
N PRO A 72 -25.44 32.93 13.80
CA PRO A 72 -26.08 32.62 15.05
C PRO A 72 -27.60 32.65 14.84
N GLU A 73 -28.29 31.58 15.26
CA GLU A 73 -29.74 31.56 15.30
C GLU A 73 -30.18 32.87 15.95
N GLN A 74 -30.90 33.69 15.18
CA GLN A 74 -31.45 34.92 15.71
C GLN A 74 -32.26 34.53 16.94
N GLU A 75 -31.89 35.09 18.10
CA GLU A 75 -32.78 35.09 19.25
C GLU A 75 -34.13 35.57 18.73
N VAL A 76 -35.15 34.71 18.82
CA VAL A 76 -36.52 35.10 18.56
C VAL A 76 -36.89 36.03 19.71
N HIS A 77 -36.50 37.28 19.55
CA HIS A 77 -36.86 38.38 20.41
C HIS A 77 -38.39 38.38 20.47
N GLU A 78 -38.92 38.42 21.69
CA GLU A 78 -40.35 38.51 21.96
C GLU A 78 -40.94 39.72 21.22
N GLU A 79 -41.55 39.50 20.05
CA GLU A 79 -42.51 40.45 19.50
C GLU A 79 -43.75 40.41 20.39
N GLU A 80 -43.74 41.23 21.43
CA GLU A 80 -44.95 41.72 22.09
C GLU A 80 -45.83 42.42 21.03
N ALA A 81 -46.68 41.64 20.37
CA ALA A 81 -47.72 42.15 19.49
C ALA A 81 -48.76 42.92 20.31
N TYR A 82 -48.51 44.21 20.45
CA TYR A 82 -49.36 45.17 21.15
C TYR A 82 -50.60 45.52 20.28
N GLU A 83 -51.55 44.59 20.14
CA GLU A 83 -52.88 44.90 19.57
C GLU A 83 -53.80 45.49 20.63
N GLU A 84 -53.75 46.83 20.68
CA GLU A 84 -54.85 47.79 20.81
C GLU A 84 -56.13 47.36 21.58
N GLU A 85 -56.33 48.03 22.72
CA GLU A 85 -57.53 47.97 23.55
C GLU A 85 -58.74 48.65 22.86
N GLU A 86 -59.66 47.88 22.27
CA GLU A 86 -61.00 48.37 21.90
C GLU A 86 -62.15 47.76 22.73
N GLU A 87 -63.23 48.54 22.83
CA GLU A 87 -64.20 48.56 23.93
C GLU A 87 -65.07 47.31 24.17
N LYS A 88 -65.54 47.21 25.43
CA LYS A 88 -66.68 46.37 25.86
C LYS A 88 -67.89 46.47 24.91
N PRO A 89 -68.56 45.32 24.72
CA PRO A 89 -70.00 45.25 24.96
C PRO A 89 -70.32 44.39 26.20
N LYS A 90 -71.00 44.99 27.20
CA LYS A 90 -71.52 44.27 28.38
C LYS A 90 -72.69 43.36 27.99
N PHE A 91 -72.43 42.18 27.43
CA PHE A 91 -73.49 41.20 27.21
C PHE A 91 -73.88 40.53 28.54
N LYS A 92 -75.13 40.73 28.96
CA LYS A 92 -75.71 40.07 30.13
C LYS A 92 -76.29 38.73 29.67
N PRO A 93 -75.81 37.57 30.15
CA PRO A 93 -76.55 36.33 29.95
C PRO A 93 -77.84 36.42 30.76
N SER A 94 -78.95 36.64 30.08
CA SER A 94 -80.28 36.58 30.69
C SER A 94 -80.53 35.18 31.20
N ALA A 95 -80.84 35.04 32.49
CA ALA A 95 -81.00 33.74 33.14
C ALA A 95 -82.08 32.90 32.43
N PRO A 96 -81.75 31.70 31.90
CA PRO A 96 -82.76 30.77 31.43
C PRO A 96 -83.71 30.41 32.59
N LYS A 97 -85.00 30.59 32.38
CA LYS A 97 -86.02 30.17 33.35
C LYS A 97 -85.98 28.65 33.49
N ILE A 98 -85.57 28.19 34.65
CA ILE A 98 -85.64 26.79 35.08
C ILE A 98 -87.13 26.47 35.30
N PRO A 99 -87.73 25.52 34.56
CA PRO A 99 -88.97 24.90 35.00
C PRO A 99 -88.61 24.01 36.20
N GLU A 100 -89.26 24.24 37.35
CA GLU A 100 -89.04 23.41 38.53
C GLU A 100 -89.41 21.94 38.29
N GLY A 101 -88.66 21.03 38.90
CA GLY A 101 -89.17 19.70 39.22
C GLY A 101 -88.83 18.59 38.24
N ASP A 102 -87.54 18.40 37.94
CA ASP A 102 -87.04 17.04 37.73
C ASP A 102 -85.88 16.75 38.68
N LYS A 103 -85.89 15.57 39.31
CA LYS A 103 -84.90 15.24 40.34
C LYS A 103 -83.55 15.06 39.68
N VAL A 104 -82.61 15.97 39.99
CA VAL A 104 -81.24 15.86 39.51
C VAL A 104 -80.59 14.65 40.17
N ASP A 105 -80.57 13.53 39.45
CA ASP A 105 -80.11 12.26 39.98
C ASP A 105 -78.59 12.29 40.12
N PHE A 106 -78.09 12.29 41.36
CA PHE A 106 -76.66 12.48 41.64
C PHE A 106 -75.82 11.33 41.08
N ASP A 107 -76.38 10.12 41.03
CA ASP A 107 -75.77 8.96 40.38
C ASP A 107 -75.62 9.15 38.85
N ASP A 108 -76.59 9.81 38.19
CA ASP A 108 -76.51 10.11 36.77
C ASP A 108 -75.46 11.20 36.46
N ILE A 109 -75.30 12.21 37.33
CA ILE A 109 -74.17 13.15 37.24
C ILE A 109 -72.83 12.42 37.38
N GLN A 110 -72.70 11.53 38.37
CA GLN A 110 -71.45 10.82 38.61
C GLN A 110 -71.12 9.84 37.48
N LYS A 111 -72.13 9.16 36.93
CA LYS A 111 -72.01 8.27 35.77
C LYS A 111 -71.68 9.03 34.48
N LYS A 112 -72.29 10.21 34.26
CA LYS A 112 -71.94 11.11 33.15
C LYS A 112 -70.51 11.63 33.23
N ARG A 113 -70.03 11.94 34.44
CA ARG A 113 -68.61 12.28 34.68
C ARG A 113 -67.69 11.12 34.33
N GLN A 114 -67.92 9.93 34.90
CA GLN A 114 -67.13 8.73 34.61
C GLN A 114 -67.11 8.38 33.11
N ASN A 115 -68.27 8.47 32.43
CA ASN A 115 -68.34 8.25 30.98
C ASN A 115 -67.57 9.31 30.18
N LYS A 116 -67.60 10.59 30.58
CA LYS A 116 -66.77 11.64 29.97
C LYS A 116 -65.30 11.31 30.13
N ASP A 117 -64.87 11.02 31.36
CA ASP A 117 -63.47 10.77 31.69
C ASP A 117 -62.93 9.53 30.95
N LEU A 118 -63.75 8.49 30.77
CA LEU A 118 -63.41 7.32 29.95
C LEU A 118 -63.32 7.62 28.44
N VAL A 119 -64.22 8.44 27.90
CA VAL A 119 -64.18 8.85 26.48
C VAL A 119 -62.99 9.78 26.21
N GLU A 120 -62.69 10.69 27.13
CA GLU A 120 -61.54 11.60 27.06
C GLU A 120 -60.22 10.83 27.17
N LEU A 121 -60.13 9.85 28.08
CA LEU A 121 -58.98 8.95 28.18
C LEU A 121 -58.78 8.11 26.92
N GLN A 122 -59.85 7.55 26.34
CA GLN A 122 -59.78 6.83 25.06
C GLN A 122 -59.30 7.74 23.93
N GLY A 123 -59.82 8.98 23.85
CA GLY A 123 -59.39 9.97 22.88
C GLY A 123 -57.91 10.36 23.01
N LEU A 124 -57.40 10.49 24.23
CA LEU A 124 -55.97 10.74 24.49
C LEU A 124 -55.09 9.54 24.10
N ILE A 125 -55.55 8.31 24.36
CA ILE A 125 -54.86 7.08 23.95
C ILE A 125 -54.76 7.00 22.42
N ASP A 126 -55.88 7.17 21.72
CA ASP A 126 -55.94 7.09 20.26
C ASP A 126 -55.14 8.23 19.60
N ALA A 127 -55.22 9.45 20.15
CA ALA A 127 -54.42 10.58 19.68
C ALA A 127 -52.91 10.34 19.83
N HIS A 128 -52.46 9.77 20.96
CA HIS A 128 -51.05 9.44 21.16
C HIS A 128 -50.55 8.38 20.17
N PHE A 129 -51.33 7.32 19.95
CA PHE A 129 -50.96 6.27 18.98
C PHE A 129 -50.97 6.76 17.54
N GLU A 130 -51.98 7.53 17.12
CA GLU A 130 -52.03 8.09 15.77
C GLU A 130 -50.97 9.19 15.54
N CYS A 131 -50.58 9.96 16.55
CA CYS A 131 -49.46 10.91 16.46
C CYS A 131 -48.14 10.15 16.22
N ARG A 132 -47.81 9.20 17.11
CA ARG A 132 -46.62 8.35 16.96
C ARG A 132 -46.55 7.62 15.63
N LYS A 133 -47.68 7.06 15.17
CA LYS A 133 -47.75 6.32 13.92
C LYS A 133 -47.46 7.20 12.71
N LYS A 134 -48.00 8.44 12.68
CA LYS A 134 -47.70 9.40 11.61
C LYS A 134 -46.24 9.84 11.63
N GLU A 135 -45.69 10.14 12.81
CA GLU A 135 -44.26 10.45 12.99
C GLU A 135 -43.36 9.29 12.52
N GLU A 136 -43.73 8.05 12.82
CA GLU A 136 -42.98 6.86 12.39
C GLU A 136 -43.09 6.61 10.89
N GLU A 137 -44.28 6.77 10.28
CA GLU A 137 -44.49 6.70 8.83
C GLU A 137 -43.71 7.80 8.08
N GLU A 138 -43.70 9.04 8.58
CA GLU A 138 -42.91 10.15 8.02
C GLU A 138 -41.40 9.92 8.16
N LEU A 139 -40.94 9.43 9.32
CA LEU A 139 -39.53 9.10 9.54
C LEU A 139 -39.06 7.94 8.65
N ILE A 140 -39.91 6.95 8.40
CA ILE A 140 -39.65 5.86 7.44
C ILE A 140 -39.56 6.43 6.02
N ALA A 141 -40.55 7.21 5.58
CA ALA A 141 -40.57 7.80 4.24
C ALA A 141 -39.37 8.74 3.99
N LEU A 142 -38.91 9.47 5.02
CA LEU A 142 -37.70 10.29 4.95
C LEU A 142 -36.43 9.43 4.83
N LYS A 143 -36.30 8.37 5.64
CA LYS A 143 -35.19 7.41 5.57
C LYS A 143 -35.12 6.74 4.20
N GLU A 144 -36.24 6.27 3.66
CA GLU A 144 -36.33 5.70 2.31
C GLU A 144 -35.88 6.70 1.23
N ARG A 145 -36.28 7.97 1.34
CA ARG A 145 -35.84 9.04 0.41
C ARG A 145 -34.35 9.38 0.53
N ILE A 146 -33.75 9.21 1.71
CA ILE A 146 -32.30 9.36 1.92
C ILE A 146 -31.56 8.16 1.32
N GLU A 147 -32.02 6.94 1.59
CA GLU A 147 -31.39 5.71 1.12
C GLU A 147 -31.51 5.54 -0.40
N LYS A 148 -32.65 5.92 -0.99
CA LYS A 148 -32.80 6.06 -2.45
C LYS A 148 -31.76 7.01 -3.04
N ARG A 149 -31.58 8.21 -2.45
CA ARG A 149 -30.57 9.17 -2.93
C ARG A 149 -29.13 8.71 -2.68
N ARG A 150 -28.88 7.78 -1.76
CA ARG A 150 -27.55 7.16 -1.53
C ARG A 150 -27.29 6.06 -2.56
N SER A 151 -28.25 5.16 -2.76
CA SER A 151 -28.17 4.10 -3.77
C SER A 151 -28.05 4.65 -5.19
N GLU A 152 -28.82 5.69 -5.56
CA GLU A 152 -28.67 6.39 -6.84
C GLU A 152 -27.25 6.96 -7.05
N ARG A 153 -26.65 7.56 -6.01
CA ARG A 153 -25.26 8.07 -6.08
C ARG A 153 -24.24 6.93 -6.21
N ALA A 154 -24.41 5.85 -5.46
CA ALA A 154 -23.55 4.67 -5.54
C ALA A 154 -23.66 3.98 -6.91
N GLU A 155 -24.86 3.88 -7.47
CA GLU A 155 -25.11 3.34 -8.81
C GLU A 155 -24.49 4.23 -9.90
N GLN A 156 -24.65 5.55 -9.82
CA GLN A 156 -23.97 6.48 -10.72
C GLN A 156 -22.43 6.36 -10.64
N GLN A 157 -21.86 6.17 -9.44
CA GLN A 157 -20.42 5.93 -9.28
C GLN A 157 -20.01 4.59 -9.92
N ARG A 158 -20.79 3.52 -9.72
CA ARG A 158 -20.55 2.22 -10.37
C ARG A 158 -20.60 2.31 -11.89
N ILE A 159 -21.61 3.00 -12.46
CA ILE A 159 -21.75 3.20 -13.91
C ILE A 159 -20.59 4.02 -14.47
N ARG A 160 -20.10 5.05 -13.76
CA ARG A 160 -18.90 5.80 -14.16
C ARG A 160 -17.66 4.91 -14.15
N ALA A 161 -17.41 4.19 -13.05
CA ALA A 161 -16.27 3.29 -12.91
C ALA A 161 -16.29 2.14 -13.94
N GLU A 162 -17.47 1.60 -14.26
CA GLU A 162 -17.65 0.56 -15.26
C GLU A 162 -17.37 1.09 -16.68
N LYS A 163 -17.92 2.24 -17.06
CA LYS A 163 -17.61 2.90 -18.34
C LYS A 163 -16.14 3.28 -18.47
N ASP A 164 -15.49 3.67 -17.39
CA ASP A 164 -14.06 4.00 -17.40
C ASP A 164 -13.20 2.74 -17.56
N LYS A 165 -13.57 1.66 -16.86
CA LYS A 165 -12.97 0.35 -17.01
C LYS A 165 -13.20 -0.24 -18.40
N GLU A 166 -14.37 -0.07 -19.01
CA GLU A 166 -14.68 -0.47 -20.39
C GLU A 166 -13.84 0.32 -21.39
N ARG A 167 -13.75 1.65 -21.25
CA ARG A 167 -12.88 2.50 -22.09
C ARG A 167 -11.41 2.09 -21.98
N GLN A 168 -10.96 1.72 -20.79
CA GLN A 168 -9.60 1.23 -20.57
C GLN A 168 -9.38 -0.17 -21.17
N ALA A 169 -10.31 -1.10 -20.92
CA ALA A 169 -10.28 -2.45 -21.47
C ALA A 169 -10.28 -2.44 -23.00
N ARG A 170 -11.07 -1.57 -23.65
CA ARG A 170 -11.07 -1.41 -25.11
C ARG A 170 -9.72 -0.92 -25.66
N ARG A 171 -9.04 0.01 -24.98
CA ARG A 171 -7.69 0.46 -25.37
C ARG A 171 -6.66 -0.66 -25.19
N GLU A 172 -6.78 -1.43 -24.10
CA GLU A 172 -5.89 -2.54 -23.81
C GLU A 172 -6.12 -3.73 -24.76
N GLU A 173 -7.37 -4.01 -25.14
CA GLU A 173 -7.74 -5.02 -26.13
C GLU A 173 -7.29 -4.61 -27.54
N GLU A 174 -7.44 -3.35 -27.94
CA GLU A 174 -6.92 -2.85 -29.22
C GLU A 174 -5.39 -2.94 -29.25
N ARG A 175 -4.72 -2.59 -28.15
CA ARG A 175 -3.26 -2.75 -28.01
C ARG A 175 -2.86 -4.23 -28.06
N LEU A 176 -3.57 -5.11 -27.34
CA LEU A 176 -3.32 -6.55 -27.32
C LEU A 176 -3.55 -7.18 -28.70
N ARG A 177 -4.61 -6.79 -29.41
CA ARG A 177 -4.92 -7.28 -30.77
C ARG A 177 -3.89 -6.80 -31.79
N LYS A 178 -3.34 -5.60 -31.61
CA LYS A 178 -2.20 -5.10 -32.40
C LYS A 178 -0.91 -5.85 -32.07
N GLU A 179 -0.61 -6.04 -30.78
CA GLU A 179 0.52 -6.85 -30.31
C GLU A 179 0.42 -8.31 -30.81
N GLU A 180 -0.77 -8.90 -30.82
CA GLU A 180 -1.05 -10.25 -31.33
C GLU A 180 -0.91 -10.30 -32.87
N ALA A 181 -1.42 -9.31 -33.60
CA ALA A 181 -1.26 -9.22 -35.05
C ALA A 181 0.22 -9.05 -35.44
N ASP A 182 0.97 -8.21 -34.74
CA ASP A 182 2.41 -8.01 -34.96
C ASP A 182 3.22 -9.25 -34.55
N MET A 183 2.82 -9.96 -33.48
CA MET A 183 3.42 -11.24 -33.10
C MET A 183 3.12 -12.35 -34.10
N LYS A 184 1.89 -12.43 -34.62
CA LYS A 184 1.49 -13.38 -35.66
C LYS A 184 2.19 -13.09 -36.98
N LYS A 185 2.20 -11.83 -37.44
CA LYS A 185 2.95 -11.41 -38.63
C LYS A 185 4.43 -11.70 -38.48
N LYS A 186 5.04 -11.44 -37.31
CA LYS A 186 6.44 -11.77 -37.06
C LYS A 186 6.69 -13.28 -36.98
N ALA A 187 5.75 -14.08 -36.47
CA ALA A 187 5.84 -15.54 -36.49
C ALA A 187 5.69 -16.11 -37.91
N GLU A 188 4.80 -15.57 -38.74
CA GLU A 188 4.64 -15.93 -40.15
C GLU A 188 5.84 -15.48 -40.99
N GLU A 189 6.38 -14.29 -40.76
CA GLU A 189 7.62 -13.83 -41.36
C GLU A 189 8.82 -14.68 -40.92
N ASP A 190 8.96 -15.00 -39.63
CA ASP A 190 10.05 -15.86 -39.15
C ASP A 190 9.87 -17.31 -39.62
N ALA A 191 8.64 -17.81 -39.79
CA ALA A 191 8.37 -19.11 -40.40
C ALA A 191 8.71 -19.12 -41.89
N LYS A 192 8.36 -18.07 -42.63
CA LYS A 192 8.70 -17.89 -44.06
C LYS A 192 10.20 -17.70 -44.26
N LYS A 193 10.85 -16.90 -43.40
CA LYS A 193 12.32 -16.75 -43.34
C LYS A 193 12.98 -18.07 -42.98
N LYS A 194 12.51 -18.81 -41.98
CA LYS A 194 12.99 -20.17 -41.64
C LYS A 194 12.82 -21.13 -42.83
N SER A 195 11.68 -21.12 -43.52
CA SER A 195 11.47 -21.95 -44.72
C SER A 195 12.47 -21.63 -45.83
N VAL A 196 12.71 -20.34 -46.12
CA VAL A 196 13.67 -19.90 -47.13
C VAL A 196 15.12 -20.18 -46.69
N LEU A 197 15.45 -20.00 -45.40
CA LEU A 197 16.79 -20.25 -44.86
C LEU A 197 17.12 -21.74 -44.73
N THR A 198 16.14 -22.59 -44.39
CA THR A 198 16.27 -24.05 -44.48
C THR A 198 16.52 -24.48 -45.93
N SER A 199 15.94 -23.77 -46.91
CA SER A 199 16.22 -23.98 -48.34
C SER A 199 17.56 -23.39 -48.82
N MET A 200 18.23 -22.52 -48.05
CA MET A 200 19.39 -21.73 -48.52
C MET A 200 20.69 -21.94 -47.71
N GLY A 201 20.66 -22.70 -46.61
CA GLY A 201 21.89 -23.28 -46.02
C GLY A 201 21.93 -23.30 -44.49
N SER A 202 22.46 -24.40 -43.97
CA SER A 202 22.39 -24.79 -42.55
C SER A 202 23.11 -23.87 -41.53
N ASN A 203 23.80 -22.82 -41.97
CA ASN A 203 24.71 -22.04 -41.10
C ASN A 203 24.08 -20.79 -40.46
N TYR A 204 23.04 -20.20 -41.06
CA TYR A 204 22.37 -19.00 -40.49
C TYR A 204 21.31 -19.35 -39.42
N SER A 205 20.81 -20.59 -39.43
CA SER A 205 19.75 -21.07 -38.52
C SER A 205 20.09 -20.94 -37.02
N SER A 206 21.38 -21.05 -36.65
CA SER A 206 21.82 -21.06 -35.25
C SER A 206 21.61 -19.72 -34.51
N HIS A 207 21.63 -18.59 -35.23
CA HIS A 207 21.43 -17.27 -34.62
C HIS A 207 19.95 -17.02 -34.30
N LEU A 208 19.05 -17.43 -35.21
CA LEU A 208 17.61 -17.23 -35.05
C LEU A 208 17.01 -18.14 -33.97
N GLN A 209 17.50 -19.38 -33.81
CA GLN A 209 17.06 -20.28 -32.74
C GLN A 209 17.45 -19.76 -31.33
N LYS A 210 18.59 -19.08 -31.18
CA LYS A 210 18.97 -18.42 -29.92
C LYS A 210 18.06 -17.22 -29.58
N ALA A 211 17.57 -16.50 -30.59
CA ALA A 211 16.61 -15.41 -30.39
C ALA A 211 15.24 -15.95 -29.93
N ASP A 212 14.75 -17.04 -30.53
CA ASP A 212 13.46 -17.64 -30.19
C ASP A 212 13.42 -18.22 -28.76
N GLN A 213 14.49 -18.92 -28.34
CA GLN A 213 14.61 -19.44 -26.98
C GLN A 213 14.66 -18.33 -25.89
N LYS A 214 15.01 -17.10 -26.27
CA LYS A 214 14.99 -15.91 -25.40
C LYS A 214 13.62 -15.21 -25.37
N ARG A 215 12.69 -15.60 -26.25
CA ARG A 215 11.41 -14.90 -26.50
C ARG A 215 10.19 -15.63 -25.97
N GLY A 216 10.29 -16.95 -25.73
CA GLY A 216 9.35 -17.66 -24.87
C GLY A 216 9.43 -17.13 -23.43
N LYS A 217 8.27 -16.86 -22.81
CA LYS A 217 8.09 -16.24 -21.48
C LYS A 217 8.51 -17.15 -20.30
N LYS A 218 9.73 -17.71 -20.38
CA LYS A 218 10.39 -18.33 -19.24
C LYS A 218 10.76 -17.21 -18.27
N GLN A 219 10.13 -17.23 -17.09
CA GLN A 219 10.44 -16.32 -15.98
C GLN A 219 11.96 -16.21 -15.83
N THR A 220 12.51 -15.00 -15.94
CA THR A 220 13.97 -14.83 -15.97
C THR A 220 14.58 -15.32 -14.65
N GLU A 221 15.85 -15.74 -14.64
CA GLU A 221 16.49 -16.16 -13.38
C GLU A 221 16.47 -15.03 -12.32
N ARG A 222 16.44 -13.76 -12.75
CA ARG A 222 16.22 -12.58 -11.89
C ARG A 222 14.82 -12.59 -11.27
N GLU A 223 13.77 -12.81 -12.07
CA GLU A 223 12.39 -12.91 -11.58
C GLU A 223 12.18 -14.14 -10.70
N LYS A 224 12.79 -15.29 -11.02
CA LYS A 224 12.73 -16.50 -10.16
C LYS A 224 13.40 -16.23 -8.82
N LYS A 225 14.61 -15.65 -8.80
CA LYS A 225 15.30 -15.23 -7.57
C LYS A 225 14.43 -14.25 -6.78
N LYS A 226 13.82 -13.25 -7.43
CA LYS A 226 12.92 -12.29 -6.76
C LYS A 226 11.69 -12.98 -6.16
N LYS A 227 11.07 -13.93 -6.87
CA LYS A 227 9.94 -14.73 -6.37
C LYS A 227 10.33 -15.56 -5.13
N ILE A 228 11.42 -16.32 -5.21
CA ILE A 228 11.89 -17.19 -4.11
C ILE A 228 12.30 -16.35 -2.89
N LEU A 229 12.93 -15.19 -3.07
CA LEU A 229 13.26 -14.30 -1.95
C LEU A 229 12.03 -13.64 -1.33
N ALA A 230 11.02 -13.29 -2.14
CA ALA A 230 9.74 -12.79 -1.62
C ALA A 230 8.98 -13.86 -0.82
N GLU A 231 8.97 -15.10 -1.31
CA GLU A 231 8.36 -16.27 -0.65
C GLU A 231 9.05 -16.60 0.70
N ARG A 232 10.37 -16.46 0.78
CA ARG A 232 11.14 -16.62 2.03
C ARG A 232 10.97 -15.45 3.01
N ARG A 233 10.61 -14.26 2.53
CA ARG A 233 10.44 -13.06 3.36
C ARG A 233 9.08 -13.09 4.05
N LYS A 234 9.06 -13.55 5.30
CA LYS A 234 7.91 -13.37 6.20
C LYS A 234 7.73 -11.88 6.48
N ALA A 235 6.51 -11.38 6.33
CA ALA A 235 6.16 -10.04 6.80
C ALA A 235 6.23 -10.01 8.33
N LEU A 236 6.83 -8.95 8.88
CA LEU A 236 7.00 -8.77 10.32
C LEU A 236 5.95 -7.78 10.81
N ASN A 237 5.14 -8.17 11.80
CA ASN A 237 4.24 -7.29 12.52
C ASN A 237 4.73 -7.19 13.97
N ILE A 238 5.09 -5.99 14.41
CA ILE A 238 5.65 -5.69 15.74
C ILE A 238 4.83 -4.67 16.53
N ASP A 239 3.91 -3.95 15.88
CA ASP A 239 3.28 -2.73 16.41
C ASP A 239 2.32 -2.97 17.58
N HIS A 240 1.99 -4.25 17.85
CA HIS A 240 1.03 -4.68 18.87
C HIS A 240 1.59 -5.76 19.80
N LEU A 241 2.92 -5.87 19.93
CA LEU A 241 3.59 -6.87 20.77
C LEU A 241 4.05 -6.26 22.10
N ASN A 242 3.91 -7.02 23.19
CA ASN A 242 4.47 -6.68 24.50
C ASN A 242 5.99 -6.93 24.55
N GLU A 243 6.70 -6.29 25.50
CA GLU A 243 8.15 -6.32 25.61
C GLU A 243 8.74 -7.75 25.62
N ASP A 244 8.18 -8.67 26.41
CA ASP A 244 8.65 -10.06 26.46
C ASP A 244 8.53 -10.77 25.10
N LYS A 245 7.43 -10.52 24.37
CA LYS A 245 7.20 -11.07 23.03
C LYS A 245 8.13 -10.44 22.00
N LEU A 246 8.51 -9.17 22.17
CA LEU A 246 9.53 -8.53 21.34
C LEU A 246 10.91 -9.13 21.60
N ARG A 247 11.25 -9.43 22.86
CA ARG A 247 12.50 -10.12 23.24
C ARG A 247 12.57 -11.54 22.68
N GLU A 248 11.46 -12.28 22.67
CA GLU A 248 11.35 -13.59 22.01
C GLU A 248 11.51 -13.47 20.48
N LYS A 249 10.80 -12.55 19.83
CA LYS A 249 10.90 -12.32 18.39
C LYS A 249 12.27 -11.84 17.93
N ALA A 250 12.97 -11.05 18.75
CA ALA A 250 14.35 -10.67 18.48
C ALA A 250 15.29 -11.88 18.48
N LYS A 251 15.12 -12.83 19.42
CA LYS A 251 15.87 -14.10 19.44
C LYS A 251 15.55 -14.96 18.22
N GLU A 252 14.27 -15.17 17.90
CA GLU A 252 13.87 -15.93 16.70
C GLU A 252 14.48 -15.39 15.40
N LEU A 253 14.51 -14.05 15.24
CA LEU A 253 15.11 -13.41 14.07
C LEU A 253 16.64 -13.54 14.05
N TRP A 254 17.29 -13.49 15.22
CA TRP A 254 18.73 -13.70 15.37
C TRP A 254 19.13 -15.16 15.07
N ASP A 255 18.40 -16.15 15.60
CA ASP A 255 18.60 -17.57 15.33
C ASP A 255 18.40 -17.88 13.83
N TRP A 256 17.40 -17.25 13.20
CA TRP A 256 17.16 -17.36 11.77
C TRP A 256 18.29 -16.75 10.93
N MET A 257 18.78 -15.57 11.31
CA MET A 257 19.94 -14.94 10.67
C MET A 257 21.19 -15.83 10.79
N TYR A 258 21.49 -16.31 11.99
CA TYR A 258 22.64 -17.19 12.26
C TYR A 258 22.57 -18.49 11.43
N SER A 259 21.38 -19.10 11.32
CA SER A 259 21.15 -20.27 10.48
C SER A 259 21.47 -19.99 9.00
N LEU A 260 21.01 -18.85 8.46
CA LEU A 260 21.31 -18.45 7.08
C LEU A 260 22.81 -18.15 6.86
N GLU A 261 23.51 -17.66 7.87
CA GLU A 261 24.97 -17.46 7.79
C GLU A 261 25.73 -18.78 7.77
N SER A 262 25.30 -19.77 8.54
CA SER A 262 25.85 -21.13 8.51
C SER A 262 25.63 -21.82 7.17
N GLU A 263 24.40 -21.77 6.61
CA GLU A 263 24.12 -22.30 5.26
C GLU A 263 24.98 -21.62 4.18
N LYS A 264 25.15 -20.28 4.27
CA LYS A 264 26.02 -19.48 3.39
C LYS A 264 27.47 -19.97 3.47
N PHE A 265 27.99 -20.23 4.67
CA PHE A 265 29.35 -20.74 4.87
C PHE A 265 29.55 -22.13 4.23
N ASP A 266 28.64 -23.07 4.50
CA ASP A 266 28.70 -24.43 3.93
C ASP A 266 28.64 -24.40 2.39
N HIS A 267 27.83 -23.52 1.82
CA HIS A 267 27.77 -23.30 0.37
C HIS A 267 29.07 -22.72 -0.20
N ILE A 268 29.75 -21.81 0.51
CA ILE A 268 31.04 -21.25 0.11
C ILE A 268 32.13 -22.33 0.11
N GLU A 269 32.23 -23.13 1.18
CA GLU A 269 33.23 -24.20 1.27
C GLU A 269 32.98 -25.31 0.25
N LYS A 270 31.71 -25.69 0.04
CA LYS A 270 31.33 -26.62 -1.03
C LYS A 270 31.71 -26.08 -2.41
N LEU A 271 31.51 -24.80 -2.67
CA LEU A 271 31.90 -24.17 -3.94
C LEU A 271 33.43 -24.15 -4.13
N LYS A 272 34.21 -23.85 -3.07
CA LYS A 272 35.69 -23.93 -3.10
C LYS A 272 36.14 -25.35 -3.47
N ARG A 273 35.59 -26.37 -2.80
CA ARG A 273 35.90 -27.78 -3.08
C ARG A 273 35.51 -28.16 -4.52
N GLN A 274 34.33 -27.79 -4.99
CA GLN A 274 33.90 -28.06 -6.37
C GLN A 274 34.79 -27.40 -7.42
N LYS A 275 35.27 -26.16 -7.18
CA LYS A 275 36.25 -25.50 -8.07
C LYS A 275 37.56 -26.29 -8.17
N TYR A 276 38.06 -26.83 -7.06
CA TYR A 276 39.24 -27.70 -7.05
C TYR A 276 38.99 -29.01 -7.81
N GLU A 277 37.88 -29.69 -7.54
CA GLU A 277 37.51 -30.94 -8.20
C GLU A 277 37.37 -30.76 -9.73
N ILE A 278 36.72 -29.68 -10.19
CA ILE A 278 36.61 -29.32 -11.61
C ILE A 278 37.99 -29.07 -12.24
N THR A 279 38.90 -28.39 -11.51
CA THR A 279 40.25 -28.09 -12.02
C THR A 279 41.07 -29.37 -12.22
N ASN A 280 41.04 -30.28 -11.23
CA ASN A 280 41.69 -31.59 -11.29
C ASN A 280 41.09 -32.47 -12.41
N GLN A 281 39.76 -32.50 -12.54
CA GLN A 281 39.08 -33.21 -13.64
C GLN A 281 39.49 -32.67 -15.02
N ARG A 282 39.60 -31.34 -15.20
CA ARG A 282 40.07 -30.75 -16.46
C ARG A 282 41.49 -31.19 -16.81
N GLN A 283 42.41 -31.20 -15.84
CA GLN A 283 43.79 -31.68 -16.03
C GLN A 283 43.82 -33.15 -16.47
N ARG A 284 43.08 -34.03 -15.78
CA ARG A 284 42.96 -35.46 -16.13
C ARG A 284 42.39 -35.68 -17.54
N VAL A 285 41.36 -34.91 -17.93
CA VAL A 285 40.79 -34.96 -19.29
C VAL A 285 41.83 -34.53 -20.32
N GLU A 286 42.62 -33.48 -20.04
CA GLU A 286 43.70 -33.03 -20.93
C GLU A 286 44.77 -34.12 -21.10
N GLU A 287 45.23 -34.74 -20.01
CA GLU A 287 46.18 -35.86 -20.00
C GLU A 287 45.68 -37.05 -20.82
N LEU A 288 44.44 -37.51 -20.60
CA LEU A 288 43.85 -38.61 -21.36
C LEU A 288 43.71 -38.25 -22.85
N SER A 289 43.38 -36.98 -23.17
CA SER A 289 43.26 -36.52 -24.55
C SER A 289 44.61 -36.52 -25.31
N LYS A 290 45.72 -36.23 -24.63
CA LYS A 290 47.09 -36.27 -25.20
C LYS A 290 47.46 -37.69 -25.64
N HIS A 291 47.05 -38.70 -24.89
CA HIS A 291 47.31 -40.11 -25.21
C HIS A 291 46.35 -40.65 -26.30
N SER A 292 45.08 -40.25 -26.27
CA SER A 292 44.07 -40.64 -27.27
C SER A 292 44.47 -40.27 -28.71
N LYS A 293 45.00 -39.06 -28.93
CA LYS A 293 45.45 -38.61 -30.27
C LYS A 293 46.59 -39.47 -30.86
N LYS A 294 47.51 -39.97 -30.03
CA LYS A 294 48.60 -40.88 -30.49
C LYS A 294 48.05 -42.24 -30.94
N GLY A 295 47.03 -42.76 -30.28
CA GLY A 295 46.37 -44.02 -30.67
C GLY A 295 45.67 -43.94 -32.04
N ALA A 296 45.00 -42.82 -32.33
CA ALA A 296 44.35 -42.61 -33.64
C ALA A 296 45.36 -42.44 -34.80
N ALA A 297 46.48 -41.77 -34.55
CA ALA A 297 47.55 -41.62 -35.55
C ALA A 297 48.27 -42.94 -35.85
N ALA A 298 48.48 -43.79 -34.84
CA ALA A 298 49.07 -45.12 -35.03
C ALA A 298 48.14 -46.08 -35.80
N ARG A 299 46.82 -46.06 -35.52
CA ARG A 299 45.82 -46.90 -36.22
C ARG A 299 45.56 -46.47 -37.67
N ARG A 300 45.94 -45.25 -38.07
CA ARG A 300 45.85 -44.75 -39.45
C ARG A 300 47.07 -45.04 -40.33
N ARG A 301 48.11 -45.68 -39.77
CA ARG A 301 49.39 -45.98 -40.45
C ARG A 301 49.63 -47.49 -40.64
N LYS A 302 48.58 -48.31 -40.60
CA LYS A 302 48.63 -49.76 -40.74
C LYS A 302 47.50 -50.23 -41.64
#